data_AF-A0A9X8VAL3-F1
#
_entry.id   AF-A0A9X8VAL3-F1
#
_cell.length_a   1.000
_cell.length_b   1.000
_cell.length_c   1.000
_cell.angle_alpha   90.00
_cell.angle_beta   90.00
_cell.angle_gamma   90.00
#
_symmetry.space_group_name_H-M   'P 1'
#
loop_
_entity.id
_entity.type
_entity.pdbx_description
1 polymer ?
#
loop_
_entity_poly.entity_id
_entity_poly.type
_entity_poly.pdbx_seq_one_letter_code
_entity_poly.pdbx_strand_id
1 'polypeptide(L)' 'MTQTYAKRFALVFDYIDRHLDEALTVEKLSEVAHFSRFHFQRQFSAYCGISVWR' A
#
# COMPACT_ATOMS: atom_id res chain seq x y z
N MET A 1 9.81 -10.29 -7.54
CA MET A 1 9.00 -9.91 -6.35
C MET A 1 8.69 -11.19 -5.56
N THR A 2 9.02 -11.25 -4.27
CA THR A 2 8.77 -12.48 -3.49
C THR A 2 7.27 -12.63 -3.18
N GLN A 3 6.79 -13.88 -3.07
CA GLN A 3 5.37 -14.22 -2.84
C GLN A 3 4.74 -13.44 -1.67
N THR A 4 5.55 -13.06 -0.67
CA THR A 4 5.13 -12.30 0.52
C THR A 4 4.67 -10.87 0.21
N TYR A 5 5.30 -10.17 -0.75
CA TYR A 5 4.88 -8.80 -1.10
C TYR A 5 3.52 -8.80 -1.79
N ALA A 6 3.28 -9.73 -2.71
CA ALA A 6 2.00 -9.84 -3.41
C ALA A 6 0.84 -10.04 -2.43
N LYS A 7 1.02 -10.90 -1.40
CA LYS A 7 0.01 -11.09 -0.35
C LYS A 7 -0.26 -9.82 0.45
N ARG A 8 0.79 -9.06 0.79
CA ARG A 8 0.64 -7.79 1.52
C ARG A 8 -0.05 -6.72 0.68
N PHE A 9 0.27 -6.63 -0.61
CA PHE A 9 -0.42 -5.71 -1.52
C PHE A 9 -1.87 -6.09 -1.77
N ALA A 10 -2.21 -7.39 -1.81
CA ALA A 10 -3.61 -7.82 -1.87
C ALA A 10 -4.44 -7.31 -0.67
N LEU A 11 -3.87 -7.30 0.54
CA LEU A 11 -4.53 -6.73 1.73
C LEU A 11 -4.70 -5.21 1.60
N VAL A 12 -3.71 -4.52 1.05
CA VAL A 12 -3.79 -3.06 0.81
C VAL A 12 -4.89 -2.74 -0.18
N PHE A 13 -5.01 -3.48 -1.28
CA PHE A 13 -6.06 -3.26 -2.28
C PHE A 13 -7.45 -3.57 -1.73
N ASP A 14 -7.61 -4.68 -1.01
CA ASP A 14 -8.87 -5.01 -0.32
C ASP A 14 -9.25 -3.94 0.72
N TYR A 15 -8.26 -3.36 1.41
CA TYR A 15 -8.49 -2.23 2.31
C TYR A 15 -8.94 -0.97 1.56
N ILE A 16 -8.28 -0.62 0.45
CA ILE A 16 -8.65 0.53 -0.38
C ILE A 16 -10.09 0.37 -0.91
N ASP A 17 -10.43 -0.79 -1.45
CA ASP A 17 -11.76 -1.08 -2.01
C ASP A 17 -12.87 -0.97 -0.96
N ARG A 18 -12.58 -1.31 0.30
CA ARG A 18 -13.55 -1.20 1.40
C ARG A 18 -13.66 0.20 2.01
N HIS A 19 -12.69 1.08 1.77
CA HIS A 19 -12.59 2.40 2.42
C HIS A 19 -12.43 3.53 1.39
N LEU A 20 -13.11 3.43 0.24
CA LEU A 20 -13.04 4.43 -0.83
C LEU A 20 -13.56 5.81 -0.41
N ASP A 21 -14.46 5.87 0.58
CA ASP A 21 -15.05 7.11 1.10
C ASP A 21 -14.20 7.75 2.21
N GLU A 22 -13.12 7.10 2.64
CA GLU A 22 -12.21 7.61 3.67
C GLU A 22 -10.96 8.25 3.06
N ALA A 23 -10.30 9.12 3.84
CA ALA A 23 -8.98 9.61 3.48
C ALA A 23 -7.94 8.47 3.54
N LEU A 24 -7.52 8.00 2.37
CA LEU A 24 -6.43 7.02 2.22
C LEU A 24 -5.08 7.73 2.27
N THR A 25 -4.42 7.69 3.43
CA THR A 25 -3.07 8.23 3.62
C THR A 25 -2.01 7.15 3.49
N VAL A 26 -0.79 7.52 3.07
CA VAL A 26 0.35 6.59 3.01
C VAL A 26 0.60 5.91 4.35
N GLU A 27 0.45 6.62 5.47
CA GLU A 27 0.63 6.09 6.82
C GLU A 27 -0.31 4.90 7.04
N LYS A 28 -1.62 5.08 6.79
CA LYS A 28 -2.63 4.06 7.04
C LYS A 28 -2.46 2.85 6.13
N LEU A 29 -2.14 3.07 4.86
CA LEU A 29 -1.86 1.98 3.92
C LEU A 29 -0.55 1.24 4.26
N SER A 30 0.46 1.94 4.79
CA SER A 30 1.72 1.32 5.21
C SER A 30 1.53 0.41 6.43
N GLU A 31 0.64 0.79 7.36
CA GLU A 31 0.26 -0.03 8.50
C GLU A 31 -0.45 -1.32 8.05
N VAL A 32 -1.42 -1.22 7.13
CA VAL A 32 -2.12 -2.38 6.54
C VAL A 32 -1.14 -3.34 5.87
N ALA A 33 -0.12 -2.81 5.19
CA ALA A 33 0.90 -3.61 4.53
C ALA A 33 1.97 -4.18 5.47
N HIS A 34 1.96 -3.80 6.75
CA HIS A 34 3.04 -4.04 7.72
C HIS A 34 4.42 -3.59 7.19
N PHE A 35 4.48 -2.38 6.63
CA PHE A 35 5.69 -1.72 6.18
C PHE A 35 5.90 -0.40 6.92
N SER A 36 7.16 0.05 6.99
CA SER A 36 7.40 1.46 7.28
C SER A 36 6.93 2.33 6.11
N ARG A 37 6.55 3.58 6.39
CA ARG A 37 6.11 4.56 5.38
C ARG A 37 6.99 4.61 4.14
N PHE A 38 8.31 4.78 4.34
CA PHE A 38 9.28 4.88 3.25
C PHE A 38 9.41 3.59 2.44
N HIS A 39 9.33 2.43 3.10
CA HIS A 39 9.37 1.15 2.42
C HIS A 39 8.09 0.93 1.60
N PHE A 40 6.93 1.26 2.18
CA PHE A 40 5.66 1.18 1.47
C PHE A 40 5.68 2.02 0.20
N GLN A 41 6.10 3.29 0.27
CA GLN A 41 6.16 4.17 -0.90
C GLN A 41 7.05 3.58 -2.00
N ARG A 42 8.26 3.11 -1.67
CA ARG A 42 9.18 2.51 -2.65
C ARG A 42 8.57 1.28 -3.33
N GLN A 43 7.94 0.40 -2.54
CA GLN A 43 7.36 -0.83 -3.08
C GLN A 43 6.08 -0.56 -3.86
N PHE A 44 5.24 0.37 -3.41
CA PHE A 44 4.01 0.75 -4.09
C PHE A 44 4.34 1.41 -5.43
N SER A 45 5.30 2.34 -5.49
CA SER A 45 5.78 2.92 -6.75
C SER A 45 6.33 1.86 -7.69
N ALA A 46 7.10 0.90 -7.19
CA ALA A 46 7.64 -0.19 -8.00
C ALA A 46 6.56 -1.19 -8.48
N TYR A 47 5.45 -1.32 -7.76
CA TYR A 47 4.37 -2.25 -8.07
C TYR A 47 3.30 -1.65 -8.98
N CYS A 48 2.84 -0.44 -8.67
CA CYS A 48 1.76 0.25 -9.38
C CYS A 48 2.26 1.17 -10.50
N GLY A 49 3.57 1.44 -10.58
CA GLY A 49 4.16 2.37 -11.55
C GLY A 49 3.82 3.84 -11.30
N ILE A 50 3.11 4.13 -10.21
CA ILE A 50 2.71 5.49 -9.79
C ILE A 50 3.18 5.74 -8.36
N SER A 51 3.63 6.96 -8.10
CA SER A 51 4.08 7.36 -6.77
C SER A 51 2.93 7.91 -5.94
N VAL A 52 2.86 7.46 -4.68
CA VAL A 52 1.88 7.94 -3.70
C VAL A 52 2.54 9.03 -2.86
N TRP A 53 2.11 10.28 -3.08
CA TRP A 53 2.70 11.47 -2.46
C TRP A 53 1.81 12.12 -1.39
N ARG A 54 0.70 11.49 -0.99
CA ARG A 54 -0.32 12.12 -0.15
C ARG A 54 -0.44 11.47 1.22
#